data_AF-A0A437K6F8-F1
#
_entry.id   AF-A0A437K6F8-F1
#
_cell.length_a   1.000
_cell.length_b   1.000
_cell.length_c   1.000
_cell.angle_alpha   90.00
_cell.angle_beta   90.00
_cell.angle_gamma   90.00
#
_symmetry.space_group_name_H-M   'P 1'
#
loop_
_entity.id
_entity.type
_entity.pdbx_description
1 polymer ?
#
loop_
_entity_poly.entity_id
_entity_poly.type
_entity_poly.pdbx_seq_one_letter_code
_entity_poly.pdbx_strand_id
1 'polypeptide(L)' 'MKLIGFVIAIISIIIVFFQYNLAVLLFGMALIFFWIDDYKSKNKSVSYIFMTSGFVFIIGILIKGL' A
#
# COMPACT_ATOMS: atom_id res chain seq x y z
N MET A 1 10.60 -5.30 7.29
CA MET A 1 9.15 -5.13 7.02
C MET A 1 8.80 -5.36 5.55
N LYS A 2 9.80 -5.41 4.67
CA LYS A 2 9.71 -5.75 3.24
C LYS A 2 8.87 -6.99 2.91
N LEU A 3 9.11 -8.11 3.59
CA LEU A 3 8.38 -9.36 3.31
C LEU A 3 6.88 -9.25 3.61
N ILE A 4 6.52 -8.54 4.69
CA ILE A 4 5.12 -8.33 5.09
C ILE A 4 4.40 -7.48 4.04
N GLY A 5 4.99 -6.36 3.63
CA GLY A 5 4.43 -5.51 2.57
C GLY A 5 4.27 -6.27 1.24
N PHE A 6 5.24 -7.13 0.90
CA PHE A 6 5.18 -7.95 -0.31
C PHE A 6 4.07 -9.00 -0.27
N VAL A 7 3.92 -9.72 0.85
CA VAL A 7 2.84 -10.70 1.04
C VAL A 7 1.48 -10.00 0.97
N ILE A 8 1.31 -8.85 1.62
CA ILE A 8 0.07 -8.08 1.57
C ILE A 8 -0.24 -7.61 0.14
N ALA A 9 0.77 -7.18 -0.62
CA ALA A 9 0.58 -6.77 -2.01
C ALA A 9 0.11 -7.92 -2.90
N ILE A 10 0.67 -9.13 -2.74
CA ILE A 10 0.20 -10.32 -3.46
C ILE A 10 -1.23 -10.67 -3.08
N ILE A 11 -1.53 -10.69 -1.79
CA ILE A 11 -2.89 -10.97 -1.29
C ILE A 11 -3.89 -9.94 -1.85
N SER A 12 -3.51 -8.66 -1.88
CA SER A 12 -4.31 -7.59 -2.49
C SER A 12 -4.65 -7.90 -3.95
N ILE A 13 -3.68 -8.31 -4.77
CA ILE A 13 -3.90 -8.66 -6.18
C ILE A 13 -4.93 -9.78 -6.33
N ILE A 14 -4.88 -10.79 -5.46
CA ILE A 14 -5.86 -11.89 -5.47
C ILE A 14 -7.25 -11.39 -5.06
N ILE A 15 -7.34 -10.51 -4.07
CA ILE A 15 -8.61 -9.98 -3.55
C ILE A 15 -9.29 -9.02 -4.52
N VAL A 16 -8.56 -8.37 -5.44
CA VAL A 16 -9.13 -7.47 -6.47
C VAL A 16 -10.30 -8.13 -7.23
N PHE A 17 -10.21 -9.43 -7.49
CA PHE A 17 -11.24 -10.19 -8.22
C PHE A 17 -12.53 -10.44 -7.43
N PHE A 18 -12.51 -10.27 -6.12
CA PHE A 18 -13.65 -10.52 -5.23
C PHE A 18 -14.21 -9.23 -4.64
N GLN A 19 -13.33 -8.36 -4.13
CA GLN A 19 -13.69 -7.11 -3.47
C GLN A 19 -12.67 -6.03 -3.80
N TYR A 20 -12.96 -5.26 -4.85
CA TYR A 20 -12.09 -4.18 -5.31
C TYR A 20 -11.74 -3.18 -4.20
N ASN A 21 -12.72 -2.75 -3.41
CA ASN A 21 -12.49 -1.74 -2.38
C ASN A 21 -11.52 -2.22 -1.30
N LEU A 22 -11.72 -3.45 -0.81
CA LEU A 22 -10.85 -4.07 0.19
C LEU A 22 -9.44 -4.33 -0.38
N ALA A 23 -9.35 -4.71 -1.65
CA ALA A 23 -8.07 -4.91 -2.33
C ALA A 23 -7.26 -3.62 -2.43
N VAL A 24 -7.89 -2.50 -2.80
CA VAL A 24 -7.24 -1.18 -2.88
C VAL A 24 -6.78 -0.71 -1.50
N LEU A 25 -7.58 -0.96 -0.45
CA LEU A 25 -7.20 -0.63 0.92
C LEU A 25 -5.96 -1.44 1.36
N LEU A 26 -5.95 -2.75 1.11
CA LEU A 26 -4.80 -3.61 1.39
C LEU A 26 -3.55 -3.19 0.61
N PHE A 27 -3.72 -2.79 -0.65
CA PHE A 27 -2.63 -2.28 -1.47
C PHE A 27 -2.02 -1.00 -0.86
N GLY A 28 -2.87 -0.06 -0.45
CA GLY A 28 -2.45 1.16 0.25
C GLY A 28 -1.67 0.86 1.54
N MET A 29 -2.10 -0.12 2.33
CA MET A 29 -1.37 -0.56 3.52
C MET A 29 -0.01 -1.18 3.16
N ALA A 30 0.06 -1.99 2.10
CA ALA A 30 1.31 -2.56 1.60
C ALA A 30 2.33 -1.46 1.23
N LEU A 31 1.88 -0.39 0.59
CA LEU A 31 2.71 0.78 0.27
C LEU A 31 3.22 1.50 1.51
N ILE A 32 2.42 1.62 2.57
CA ILE A 32 2.89 2.16 3.87
C ILE A 32 3.98 1.26 4.47
N PHE A 33 3.84 -0.06 4.41
CA PHE A 33 4.90 -0.96 4.87
C PHE A 33 6.19 -0.84 4.06
N PHE A 34 6.09 -0.66 2.74
CA PHE A 34 7.25 -0.37 1.91
C PHE A 34 7.87 0.98 2.23
N TRP A 35 7.05 2.00 2.51
CA TRP A 35 7.53 3.28 2.98
C TRP A 35 8.34 3.15 4.28
N ILE A 36 7.83 2.45 5.30
CA ILE A 36 8.51 2.27 6.58
C ILE A 36 9.83 1.50 6.40
N ASP A 37 9.86 0.50 5.53
CA ASP A 37 11.06 -0.27 5.22
C ASP A 37 12.11 0.58 4.48
N ASP A 38 11.66 1.35 3.47
CA ASP A 38 12.53 2.17 2.62
C ASP A 38 12.92 3.52 3.26
N TYR A 39 12.16 4.01 4.24
CA TYR A 39 12.52 5.19 5.04
C TYR A 39 13.82 4.95 5.84
N LYS A 40 14.11 3.69 6.19
CA LYS A 40 15.39 3.28 6.80
C LYS A 40 16.52 3.19 5.77
N SER A 41 16.21 3.15 4.48
CA SER A 41 17.17 3.13 3.38
C SER A 41 17.64 4.54 3.03
N LYS A 42 18.82 4.67 2.41
CA LYS A 42 19.39 5.96 1.97
C LYS A 42 18.54 6.65 0.87
N ASN A 43 17.62 5.94 0.22
CA ASN A 43 16.88 6.43 -0.94
C ASN A 43 15.56 7.12 -0.56
N LYS A 44 15.66 8.35 -0.04
CA LYS A 44 14.50 9.12 0.43
C LYS A 44 13.43 9.36 -0.63
N SER A 45 13.80 9.46 -1.91
CA SER A 45 12.85 9.72 -2.99
C SER A 45 11.83 8.59 -3.16
N VAL A 46 12.29 7.34 -3.14
CA VAL A 46 11.43 6.16 -3.27
C VAL A 46 10.52 6.02 -2.04
N SER A 47 11.07 6.27 -0.86
CA SER A 47 10.31 6.35 0.38
C SER A 47 9.13 7.35 0.29
N TYR A 48 9.35 8.58 -0.19
CA TYR A 48 8.26 9.55 -0.36
C TYR A 48 7.21 9.12 -1.38
N ILE A 49 7.60 8.42 -2.46
CA ILE A 49 6.66 7.87 -3.44
C ILE A 49 5.75 6.84 -2.77
N PHE A 50 6.31 5.92 -1.98
CA PHE A 50 5.52 4.92 -1.25
C PHE A 50 4.59 5.56 -0.21
N MET A 51 5.06 6.58 0.49
CA MET A 51 4.25 7.31 1.47
C MET A 51 3.05 7.97 0.78
N THR A 52 3.31 8.82 -0.22
CA THR A 52 2.27 9.59 -0.91
C THR A 52 1.27 8.69 -1.62
N SER A 53 1.75 7.67 -2.36
CA SER A 53 0.87 6.72 -3.03
C SER A 53 0.02 5.92 -2.04
N GLY A 54 0.60 5.42 -0.95
CA GLY A 54 -0.14 4.69 0.09
C GLY A 54 -1.26 5.51 0.69
N PHE A 55 -1.00 6.77 1.05
CA PHE A 55 -2.04 7.68 1.57
C PHE A 55 -3.12 7.98 0.53
N VAL A 56 -2.75 8.24 -0.73
CA VAL A 56 -3.73 8.51 -1.80
C VAL A 56 -4.67 7.32 -2.01
N PHE A 57 -4.17 6.09 -2.01
CA PHE A 57 -5.02 4.90 -2.15
C PHE A 57 -5.96 4.70 -0.96
N ILE A 58 -5.47 4.91 0.27
CA ILE A 58 -6.30 4.77 1.49
C ILE A 58 -7.36 5.86 1.56
N ILE A 59 -6.99 7.12 1.35
CA ILE A 59 -7.93 8.24 1.38
C ILE A 59 -8.94 8.11 0.24
N GLY A 60 -8.46 7.78 -0.96
CA GLY A 60 -9.29 7.60 -2.13
C GLY A 60 -10.38 6.54 -1.92
N ILE A 61 -10.03 5.40 -1.28
CA ILE A 61 -11.03 4.37 -1.00
C ILE A 61 -12.00 4.76 0.13
N LEU A 62 -11.52 5.46 1.17
CA LEU A 62 -12.38 5.96 2.24
C LEU A 62 -13.43 6.95 1.72
N ILE A 63 -13.07 7.80 0.75
CA ILE A 63 -14.01 8.74 0.10
C ILE A 63 -15.03 8.02 -0.78
N LYS A 64 -14.59 7.01 -1.53
CA LYS A 64 -15.47 6.23 -2.42
C LYS A 64 -16.51 5.41 -1.64
N GLY A 65 -16.22 5.07 -0.38
CA GLY A 65 -17.00 4.14 0.42
C GLY A 65 -16.46 2.72 0.26
N LEU A 66 -16.36 2.00 1.38
CA LEU A 66 -15.79 0.65 1.45
C LEU A 66 -16.75 -0.42 0.91
#